data_AF-A0AAE4FN38-F1
#
_entry.id   AF-A0AAE4FN38-F1
#
_cell.length_a   1.000
_cell.length_b   1.000
_cell.length_c   1.000
_cell.angle_alpha   90.00
_cell.angle_beta   90.00
_cell.angle_gamma   90.00
#
_symmetry.space_group_name_H-M   'P 1'
#
loop_
_entity.id
_entity.type
_entity.pdbx_description
1 polymer ?
#
loop_
_entity_poly.entity_id
_entity_poly.type
_entity_poly.pdbx_seq_one_letter_code
_entity_poly.pdbx_strand_id
1 'polypeptide(L)'
;PTCTCFTMQDIFYKDNDKAGERRRGWASCQVDGYTNMAGGHGFRIDKGQRMRFKVMHKVNDYKKRFGYHLCVGCGRCHDICPEYISFSNCINNLSNLVAEVNSNDRK
;
A
#
# COMPACT_ATOMS: atom_id res chain seq x y z
N PRO A 1 -10.79 8.51 1.02
CA PRO A 1 -9.52 7.83 0.66
C PRO A 1 -9.06 6.85 1.75
N THR A 2 -8.86 5.58 1.40
CA THR A 2 -8.37 4.52 2.32
C THR A 2 -6.84 4.52 2.46
N CYS A 3 -6.10 5.21 1.57
CA CYS A 3 -4.65 5.43 1.56
C CYS A 3 -4.35 6.85 1.01
N THR A 4 -3.15 7.37 1.27
CA THR A 4 -2.56 8.58 0.67
C THR A 4 -1.76 8.29 -0.61
N CYS A 5 -1.89 7.07 -1.16
CA CYS A 5 -1.16 6.56 -2.30
C CYS A 5 -1.50 7.37 -3.57
N PHE A 6 -0.49 7.80 -4.34
CA PHE A 6 -0.68 8.54 -5.60
C PHE A 6 0.33 8.08 -6.65
N THR A 7 -0.01 8.27 -7.92
CA THR A 7 0.91 8.09 -9.04
C THR A 7 1.12 9.42 -9.78
N MET A 8 2.26 9.55 -10.45
CA MET A 8 2.56 10.69 -11.31
C MET A 8 2.32 10.30 -12.76
N GLN A 9 1.62 11.15 -13.50
CA GLN A 9 1.41 11.00 -14.94
C GLN A 9 1.90 12.26 -15.64
N ASP A 10 2.71 12.08 -16.68
CA ASP A 10 3.13 13.14 -17.57
C ASP A 10 2.16 13.17 -18.76
N ILE A 11 1.53 14.32 -18.98
CA ILE A 11 0.55 14.56 -20.03
C ILE A 11 1.18 15.50 -21.04
N PHE A 12 1.26 15.07 -22.29
CA PHE A 12 1.75 15.88 -23.41
C PHE A 12 0.55 16.46 -24.16
N TYR A 13 0.56 17.77 -24.42
CA TYR A 13 -0.51 18.42 -25.18
C TYR A 13 -0.26 18.28 -26.67
N LYS A 14 -1.29 17.90 -27.44
CA LYS A 14 -1.17 17.70 -28.90
C LYS A 14 -0.95 19.02 -29.66
N ASP A 15 -1.38 20.14 -29.09
CA ASP A 15 -1.35 21.43 -29.78
C ASP A 15 0.00 22.15 -29.66
N ASN A 16 0.87 21.73 -28.74
CA ASN A 16 2.19 22.32 -28.54
C ASN A 16 3.17 21.28 -28.00
N ASP A 17 4.09 20.83 -28.85
CA ASP A 17 5.12 19.83 -28.51
C ASP A 17 6.08 20.27 -27.39
N LYS A 18 6.16 21.57 -27.10
CA LYS A 18 6.98 22.11 -26.00
C LYS A 18 6.19 22.29 -24.70
N ALA A 19 4.91 21.95 -24.68
CA ALA A 19 4.06 22.04 -23.50
C ALA A 19 3.70 20.64 -22.97
N GLY A 20 3.97 20.43 -21.68
CA GLY A 20 3.55 19.24 -20.97
C GLY A 20 3.20 19.58 -19.53
N GLU A 21 2.35 18.75 -18.92
CA GLU A 21 1.94 18.88 -17.53
C GLU A 21 2.21 17.58 -16.78
N ARG A 22 2.73 17.70 -15.56
CA ARG A 22 2.88 16.57 -14.64
C ARG A 22 1.80 16.61 -13.57
N ARG A 23 0.88 15.64 -13.61
CA ARG A 23 -0.25 15.54 -12.66
C ARG A 23 -0.07 14.42 -11.67
N ARG A 24 -0.49 14.67 -10.41
CA ARG A 24 -0.70 13.63 -9.41
C ARG A 24 -2.12 13.09 -9.50
N GLY A 25 -2.24 11.80 -9.80
CA GLY A 25 -3.48 11.05 -9.73
C GLY A 25 -3.55 10.20 -8.46
N TRP A 26 -4.72 10.12 -7.84
CA TRP A 26 -4.96 9.14 -6.78
C TRP A 26 -4.76 7.73 -7.32
N ALA A 27 -3.98 6.92 -6.60
CA ALA A 27 -3.67 5.55 -6.98
C ALA A 27 -3.72 4.62 -5.76
N SER A 28 -3.46 3.34 -5.97
CA SER A 28 -3.42 2.37 -4.89
C SER A 28 -2.22 1.45 -5.06
N CYS A 29 -1.58 1.08 -3.95
CA CYS A 29 -0.49 0.10 -3.93
C CYS A 29 -0.91 -1.32 -4.32
N GLN A 30 -2.21 -1.56 -4.56
CA GLN A 30 -2.73 -2.80 -5.12
C GLN A 30 -2.74 -2.83 -6.65
N VAL A 31 -2.71 -1.65 -7.28
CA VAL A 31 -2.75 -1.52 -8.74
C VAL A 31 -1.44 -2.02 -9.33
N ASP A 32 -1.54 -2.70 -10.46
CA ASP A 32 -0.38 -3.20 -11.17
C ASP A 32 0.52 -2.06 -11.67
N GLY A 33 1.82 -2.29 -11.63
CA GLY A 33 2.82 -1.27 -11.98
C GLY A 33 3.05 -0.17 -10.93
N TYR A 34 2.28 -0.10 -9.83
CA TYR A 34 2.48 0.92 -8.80
C TYR A 34 3.88 0.89 -8.18
N THR A 35 4.46 -0.31 -8.05
CA THR A 35 5.81 -0.50 -7.48
C THR A 35 6.90 -0.56 -8.53
N ASN A 36 6.61 -0.24 -9.78
CA ASN A 36 7.61 -0.29 -10.84
C ASN A 36 8.55 0.91 -10.71
N MET A 37 9.84 0.61 -10.73
CA MET A 37 10.90 1.59 -10.72
C MET A 37 11.42 1.83 -12.13
N ALA A 38 12.18 2.91 -12.31
CA ALA A 38 12.91 3.17 -13.55
C ALA A 38 13.76 1.94 -13.93
N GLY A 39 13.72 1.55 -15.20
CA GLY A 39 14.34 0.31 -15.70
C GLY A 39 13.40 -0.91 -15.74
N GLY A 40 12.11 -0.75 -15.40
CA GLY A 40 11.12 -1.82 -15.52
C GLY A 40 11.16 -2.85 -14.38
N HIS A 41 11.94 -2.58 -13.33
CA HIS A 41 12.00 -3.46 -12.16
C HIS A 41 10.76 -3.29 -11.29
N GLY A 42 10.02 -4.39 -11.08
CA GLY A 42 8.88 -4.46 -10.16
C GLY A 42 9.17 -5.41 -8.99
N PHE A 43 8.96 -4.94 -7.76
CA PHE A 43 9.25 -5.73 -6.55
C PHE A 43 8.08 -6.57 -6.03
N ARG A 44 6.84 -6.22 -6.39
CA ARG A 44 5.62 -6.83 -5.84
C ARG A 44 4.67 -7.24 -6.96
N ILE A 45 5.10 -8.26 -7.67
CA ILE A 45 4.39 -8.80 -8.84
C ILE A 45 3.11 -9.48 -8.36
N ASP A 46 3.21 -10.33 -7.33
CA ASP A 46 2.07 -11.10 -6.83
C ASP A 46 1.09 -10.26 -5.97
N LYS A 47 -0.20 -10.60 -6.06
CA LYS A 47 -1.29 -9.94 -5.33
C LYS A 47 -1.13 -10.10 -3.81
N GLY A 48 -0.68 -11.26 -3.35
CA GLY A 48 -0.42 -11.53 -1.93
C GLY A 48 0.66 -10.62 -1.35
N GLN A 49 1.74 -10.40 -2.11
CA GLN A 49 2.82 -9.49 -1.72
C GLN A 49 2.34 -8.03 -1.58
N ARG A 50 1.44 -7.59 -2.46
CA ARG A 50 0.83 -6.25 -2.39
C ARG A 50 -0.07 -6.12 -1.16
N MET A 51 -0.86 -7.14 -0.84
CA MET A 51 -1.70 -7.13 0.37
C MET A 51 -0.87 -7.15 1.65
N ARG A 52 0.16 -7.99 1.72
CA ARG A 52 1.15 -7.97 2.82
C ARG A 52 1.74 -6.58 3.01
N PHE A 53 2.15 -5.92 1.91
CA PHE A 53 2.66 -4.56 2.00
C PHE A 53 1.62 -3.56 2.52
N LYS A 54 0.37 -3.62 2.05
CA LYS A 54 -0.69 -2.72 2.53
C LYS A 54 -0.91 -2.85 4.04
N VAL A 55 -0.89 -4.06 4.58
CA VAL A 55 -1.03 -4.34 6.02
C VAL A 55 0.18 -3.78 6.78
N MET A 56 1.39 -4.17 6.39
CA MET A 56 2.64 -3.76 7.04
C MET A 56 2.84 -2.25 6.98
N HIS A 57 2.58 -1.62 5.84
CA HIS A 57 2.72 -0.18 5.67
C HIS A 57 1.81 0.56 6.65
N LYS A 58 0.56 0.13 6.79
CA LYS A 58 -0.42 0.82 7.63
C LYS A 58 -0.18 0.65 9.14
N VAL A 59 0.32 -0.51 9.56
CA VAL A 59 0.43 -0.88 10.98
C VAL A 59 1.85 -0.71 11.50
N ASN A 60 2.86 -1.17 10.76
CA ASN A 60 4.25 -1.21 11.21
C ASN A 60 5.08 -0.06 10.62
N ASP A 61 5.23 0.00 9.29
CA ASP A 61 6.22 0.89 8.67
C ASP A 61 5.87 2.37 8.87
N TYR A 62 4.59 2.72 8.80
CA TYR A 62 4.14 4.08 9.04
C TYR A 62 4.32 4.48 10.51
N LYS A 63 4.01 3.59 11.45
CA LYS A 63 4.27 3.83 12.88
C LYS A 63 5.75 4.00 13.17
N LYS A 64 6.61 3.17 12.56
CA LYS A 64 8.06 3.30 12.71
C LYS A 64 8.58 4.66 12.23
N ARG A 65 7.94 5.25 11.22
CA ARG A 65 8.34 6.55 10.64
C ARG A 65 7.74 7.76 11.37
N PHE A 66 6.48 7.67 11.79
CA PHE A 66 5.71 8.84 12.28
C PHE A 66 5.22 8.71 13.73
N GLY A 67 5.46 7.57 14.39
CA GLY A 67 5.10 7.33 15.79
C GLY A 67 3.68 6.82 16.03
N TYR A 68 2.80 6.85 15.03
CA TYR A 68 1.40 6.41 15.13
C TYR A 68 0.97 5.52 13.96
N HIS A 69 -0.11 4.76 14.14
CA HIS A 69 -0.64 3.87 13.10
C HIS A 69 -1.42 4.66 12.04
N LEU A 70 -1.25 4.31 10.76
CA LEU A 70 -2.03 4.91 9.68
C LEU A 70 -3.45 4.35 9.61
N CYS A 71 -3.62 3.09 10.04
CA CYS A 71 -4.95 2.47 10.16
C CYS A 71 -5.61 2.92 11.46
N VAL A 72 -6.79 3.54 11.36
CA VAL A 72 -7.64 3.94 12.50
C VAL A 72 -8.84 3.03 12.73
N GLY A 73 -8.94 1.89 12.00
CA GLY A 73 -10.07 0.98 12.15
C GLY A 73 -11.36 1.41 11.46
N CYS A 74 -11.32 2.37 10.52
CA CYS A 74 -12.52 2.95 9.89
C CYS A 74 -13.37 2.02 8.99
N GLY A 75 -13.07 0.74 8.85
CA GLY A 75 -13.88 -0.22 8.06
C GLY A 75 -13.85 -0.09 6.53
N ARG A 76 -13.67 1.11 5.97
CA ARG A 76 -13.79 1.40 4.52
C ARG A 76 -13.03 0.49 3.55
N CYS A 77 -11.95 -0.14 4.00
CA CYS A 77 -11.21 -1.10 3.17
C CYS A 77 -11.92 -2.45 2.99
N HIS A 78 -12.80 -2.80 3.93
CA HIS A 78 -13.63 -3.99 3.88
C HIS A 78 -14.83 -3.76 2.95
N ASP A 79 -15.51 -2.62 3.12
CA ASP A 79 -16.72 -2.28 2.36
C ASP A 79 -16.47 -2.16 0.85
N ILE A 80 -15.30 -1.65 0.48
CA ILE A 80 -14.93 -1.44 -0.93
C ILE A 80 -14.29 -2.68 -1.58
N CYS A 81 -14.03 -3.74 -0.82
CA CYS A 81 -13.28 -4.89 -1.34
C CYS A 81 -14.19 -5.78 -2.20
N PRO A 82 -13.90 -5.96 -3.50
CA PRO A 82 -14.71 -6.81 -4.37
C PRO A 82 -14.59 -8.31 -4.06
N GLU A 83 -13.45 -8.72 -3.49
CA GLU A 83 -13.11 -10.12 -3.18
C GLU A 83 -13.35 -10.48 -1.71
N TYR A 84 -14.02 -9.62 -0.93
CA TYR A 84 -14.33 -9.84 0.49
C TYR A 84 -13.10 -10.20 1.35
N ILE A 85 -11.94 -9.66 1.01
CA ILE A 85 -10.71 -9.89 1.78
C ILE A 85 -10.80 -9.13 3.10
N SER A 86 -10.87 -9.88 4.20
CA SER A 86 -10.92 -9.31 5.54
C SER A 86 -9.58 -8.71 5.96
N PHE A 87 -9.50 -7.38 5.93
CA PHE A 87 -8.29 -6.65 6.34
C PHE A 87 -8.03 -6.75 7.86
N SER A 88 -9.09 -6.85 8.68
CA SER A 88 -8.97 -7.05 10.13
C SER A 88 -8.33 -8.40 10.44
N ASN A 89 -8.73 -9.47 9.73
CA ASN A 89 -8.11 -10.78 9.89
C ASN A 89 -6.61 -10.75 9.56
N CYS A 90 -6.21 -10.01 8.52
CA CYS A 90 -4.78 -9.83 8.22
C CYS A 90 -4.01 -9.15 9.35
N ILE A 91 -4.60 -8.15 10.03
CA ILE A 91 -3.98 -7.47 11.17
C ILE A 91 -3.89 -8.41 12.38
N ASN A 92 -4.95 -9.16 12.66
CA ASN A 92 -4.96 -10.12 13.77
C ASN A 92 -3.91 -11.21 13.56
N ASN A 93 -3.79 -11.75 12.34
CA ASN A 93 -2.75 -12.71 12.00
C ASN A 93 -1.35 -12.12 12.20
N LEU A 94 -1.13 -10.86 11.78
CA LEU A 94 0.14 -10.17 12.03
C LEU A 94 0.44 -10.04 13.53
N SER A 95 -0.56 -9.70 14.34
CA SER A 95 -0.41 -9.58 15.80
C SER A 95 -0.02 -10.91 16.44
N ASN A 96 -0.66 -12.01 16.03
CA ASN A 96 -0.35 -13.35 16.54
C ASN A 96 1.09 -13.76 16.19
N LEU A 97 1.50 -13.58 14.93
CA LEU A 97 2.86 -13.88 14.48
C LEU A 97 3.91 -13.06 15.23
N VAL A 98 3.64 -11.78 15.51
CA VAL A 98 4.55 -10.94 16.31
C VAL A 98 4.62 -11.44 17.75
N ALA A 99 3.51 -11.88 18.35
CA ALA A 99 3.52 -12.46 19.70
C ALA A 99 4.35 -13.75 19.76
N GLU A 100 4.23 -14.62 18.75
CA GLU A 100 5.02 -15.85 18.62
C GLU A 100 6.52 -15.56 18.48
N VAL A 101 6.91 -14.65 17.58
CA VAL A 101 8.32 -14.25 17.41
C VAL A 101 8.89 -13.68 18.71
N ASN A 102 8.16 -12.78 19.37
CA ASN A 102 8.60 -12.22 20.66
C ASN A 102 8.67 -13.27 21.78
N SER A 103 7.93 -14.39 21.69
CA SER A 103 8.01 -15.48 22.65
C SER A 103 9.23 -16.37 22.41
N ASN A 104 9.62 -16.56 21.14
CA ASN A 104 10.78 -17.32 20.75
C ASN A 104 12.09 -16.56 21.00
N ASP A 105 12.12 -15.25 20.79
CA ASP A 105 13.30 -14.41 21.08
C ASP A 105 13.62 -14.28 22.59
N ARG A 106 12.70 -14.73 23.45
CA ARG A 106 12.86 -14.75 24.92
C ARG A 106 13.33 -16.10 25.48
N LYS A 107 13.51 -17.11 24.63
CA LYS A 107 14.16 -18.39 24.98
C LYS A 107 15.63 -18.36 24.55
#